data_AF-A0A6A6BMU5-F1
#
_entry.id   AF-A0A6A6BMU5-F1
#
_cell.length_a   1.000
_cell.length_b   1.000
_cell.length_c   1.000
_cell.angle_alpha   90.00
_cell.angle_beta   90.00
_cell.angle_gamma   90.00
#
_symmetry.space_group_name_H-M   'P 1'
#
loop_
_entity.id
_entity.type
_entity.pdbx_description
1 polymer ?
#
loop_
_entity_poly.entity_id
_entity_poly.type
_entity_poly.pdbx_seq_one_letter_code
_entity_poly.pdbx_strand_id
1 'polypeptide(L)'
;MSLTPPQTSTISDFTSPAKPASAPPSPPASPPLPHQLLSPFYRLPPEIRSHIYSFLTLERTVSYPLGPSAITALSHIPPFALLLTSRQIAEECIAYFYRAAHFRIMLSSTSGFWVDAGFSRFAATAQVASLRNLDVLLDWEVAAPWEKGGVQGGAGASDGTAHGVRDVVERAQRLVHVLCAEARELRVVTVCWTDLVDGFWDEKAEVLRLLKGLEDRDVKVVRGEVIAENEERVWDLFEGWVDGRVLRSWPRFS
;
A
#
# COMPACT_ATOMS: atom_id res chain seq x y z
N MET A 1 -46.06 -55.76 31.52
CA MET A 1 -44.93 -55.05 32.16
C MET A 1 -44.77 -53.72 31.44
N SER A 2 -45.66 -52.79 31.77
CA SER A 2 -45.40 -51.53 32.50
C SER A 2 -44.64 -50.49 31.69
N LEU A 3 -45.43 -49.71 30.95
CA LEU A 3 -45.10 -48.41 30.40
C LEU A 3 -45.22 -47.36 31.52
N THR A 4 -44.16 -46.59 31.75
CA THR A 4 -44.16 -45.39 32.60
C THR A 4 -43.61 -44.22 31.80
N PRO A 5 -44.35 -43.12 31.62
CA PRO A 5 -43.79 -41.84 31.19
C PRO A 5 -43.45 -40.99 32.42
N PRO A 6 -42.47 -40.07 32.31
CA PRO A 6 -42.64 -38.82 33.04
C PRO A 6 -42.19 -37.53 32.33
N GLN A 7 -43.06 -36.53 32.50
CA GLN A 7 -42.77 -35.17 32.97
C GLN A 7 -42.24 -34.14 31.97
N THR A 8 -43.20 -33.41 31.43
CA THR A 8 -43.14 -32.03 30.95
C THR A 8 -42.75 -31.08 32.09
N SER A 9 -41.66 -30.33 31.93
CA SER A 9 -41.27 -29.23 32.81
C SER A 9 -41.20 -27.94 32.01
N THR A 10 -42.24 -27.14 32.17
CA THR A 10 -42.38 -25.77 31.68
C THR A 10 -41.46 -24.85 32.51
N ILE A 11 -40.44 -24.27 31.89
CA ILE A 11 -39.68 -23.16 32.50
C ILE A 11 -39.97 -21.91 31.68
N SER A 12 -40.66 -20.98 32.33
CA SER A 12 -41.07 -19.69 31.81
C SER A 12 -40.16 -18.64 32.43
N ASP A 13 -39.07 -18.28 31.77
CA ASP A 13 -38.25 -17.14 32.19
C ASP A 13 -38.40 -15.99 31.19
N PHE A 14 -39.33 -15.10 31.52
CA PHE A 14 -39.55 -13.82 30.88
C PHE A 14 -38.42 -12.86 31.32
N THR A 15 -37.30 -12.90 30.61
CA THR A 15 -36.20 -11.94 30.81
C THR A 15 -36.60 -10.58 30.25
N SER A 16 -36.78 -9.62 31.14
CA SER A 16 -37.10 -8.22 30.87
C SER A 16 -36.01 -7.55 30.01
N PRO A 17 -36.36 -6.73 28.99
CA PRO A 17 -35.37 -6.05 28.16
C PRO A 17 -34.63 -4.99 28.98
N ALA A 18 -33.31 -5.18 29.12
CA ALA A 18 -32.41 -4.22 29.74
C ALA A 18 -32.46 -2.87 29.00
N LYS A 19 -32.79 -1.82 29.76
CA LYS A 19 -32.81 -0.42 29.36
C LYS A 19 -31.43 -0.03 28.79
N PRO A 20 -31.33 0.53 27.57
CA PRO A 20 -30.05 0.96 27.02
C PRO A 20 -29.44 2.05 27.91
N ALA A 21 -28.23 1.80 28.40
CA ALA A 21 -27.44 2.76 29.15
C ALA A 21 -27.23 4.00 28.29
N SER A 22 -27.66 5.16 28.79
CA SER A 22 -27.50 6.45 28.13
C SER A 22 -26.02 6.71 27.87
N ALA A 23 -25.67 6.92 26.60
CA ALA A 23 -24.33 7.34 26.20
C ALA A 23 -23.91 8.59 26.99
N PRO A 24 -22.64 8.68 27.45
CA PRO A 24 -22.16 9.86 28.15
C PRO A 24 -22.28 11.10 27.25
N PRO A 25 -22.67 12.26 27.81
CA PRO A 25 -22.78 13.50 27.04
C PRO A 25 -21.41 13.82 26.42
N SER A 26 -21.42 14.02 25.11
CA SER A 26 -20.22 14.42 24.35
C SER A 26 -19.62 15.67 25.00
N PRO A 27 -18.28 15.72 25.19
CA PRO A 27 -17.65 16.91 25.75
C PRO A 27 -17.98 18.13 24.88
N PRO A 28 -18.23 19.31 25.49
CA PRO A 28 -18.54 20.53 24.76
C PRO A 28 -17.39 20.83 23.79
N ALA A 29 -17.74 20.99 22.51
CA ALA A 29 -16.78 21.34 21.47
C ALA A 29 -16.00 22.59 21.91
N SER A 30 -14.67 22.46 21.98
CA SER A 30 -13.78 23.56 22.34
C SER A 30 -14.08 24.79 21.46
N PRO A 31 -14.21 25.99 22.04
CA PRO A 31 -14.51 27.18 21.27
C PRO A 31 -13.38 27.43 20.24
N PRO A 32 -13.71 27.82 19.00
CA PRO A 32 -12.72 28.09 17.97
C PRO A 32 -11.78 29.21 18.40
N LEU A 33 -10.49 29.04 18.16
CA LEU A 33 -9.47 30.03 18.54
C LEU A 33 -9.70 31.35 17.77
N PRO A 34 -9.50 32.53 18.39
CA PRO A 34 -9.81 33.84 17.79
C PRO A 34 -9.19 34.08 16.40
N HIS A 35 -8.02 33.48 16.14
CA HIS A 35 -7.29 33.63 14.87
C HIS A 35 -7.96 32.89 13.69
N GLN A 36 -8.82 31.90 13.95
CA GLN A 36 -9.56 31.18 12.90
C GLN A 36 -10.64 32.04 12.26
N LEU A 37 -11.10 33.09 12.95
CA LEU A 37 -12.16 33.97 12.45
C LEU A 37 -11.66 35.04 11.46
N LEU A 38 -10.35 35.26 11.36
CA LEU A 38 -9.79 36.36 10.56
C LEU A 38 -9.53 35.97 9.11
N SER A 39 -9.16 34.72 8.82
CA SER A 39 -8.92 34.29 7.44
C SER A 39 -10.22 33.85 6.77
N PRO A 40 -10.60 34.43 5.62
CA PRO A 40 -11.75 33.97 4.84
C PRO A 40 -11.66 32.48 4.47
N PHE A 41 -10.45 31.94 4.32
CA PHE A 41 -10.23 30.54 3.98
C PHE A 41 -10.69 29.58 5.09
N TYR A 42 -10.47 29.94 6.36
CA TYR A 42 -10.88 29.10 7.50
C TYR A 42 -12.37 29.19 7.83
N ARG A 43 -13.07 30.18 7.27
CA ARG A 43 -14.54 30.27 7.35
C ARG A 43 -15.23 29.29 6.40
N LEU A 44 -14.50 28.70 5.46
CA LEU A 44 -15.03 27.68 4.56
C LEU A 44 -15.23 26.35 5.29
N PRO A 45 -16.33 25.63 5.03
CA PRO A 45 -16.53 24.25 5.50
C PRO A 45 -15.37 23.32 5.05
N PRO A 46 -15.04 22.30 5.85
CA PRO A 46 -13.93 21.39 5.55
C PRO A 46 -14.08 20.64 4.22
N GLU A 47 -15.31 20.41 3.75
CA GLU A 47 -15.61 19.79 2.46
C GLU A 47 -15.14 20.67 1.30
N ILE A 48 -15.39 21.98 1.38
CA ILE A 48 -14.96 22.95 0.37
C ILE A 48 -13.43 23.05 0.37
N ARG A 49 -12.80 23.07 1.56
CA ARG A 49 -11.33 23.07 1.65
C ARG A 49 -10.73 21.81 1.06
N SER A 50 -11.31 20.64 1.34
CA SER A 50 -10.91 19.36 0.74
C SER A 50 -11.03 19.39 -0.78
N HIS A 51 -12.10 19.99 -1.31
CA HIS A 51 -12.28 20.15 -2.75
C HIS A 51 -11.22 21.08 -3.35
N ILE A 52 -10.87 22.17 -2.68
CA ILE A 52 -9.74 23.03 -3.09
C ILE A 52 -8.43 22.23 -3.12
N TYR A 53 -8.14 21.43 -2.08
CA TYR A 53 -6.94 20.59 -2.06
C TYR A 53 -6.92 19.58 -3.20
N SER A 54 -8.08 19.07 -3.64
CA SER A 54 -8.17 18.16 -4.80
C SER A 54 -7.68 18.79 -6.09
N PHE A 55 -7.98 20.08 -6.35
CA PHE A 55 -7.49 20.79 -7.53
C PHE A 55 -6.01 21.19 -7.42
N LEU A 56 -5.52 21.43 -6.20
CA LEU A 56 -4.14 21.82 -5.96
C LEU A 56 -3.17 20.63 -5.92
N THR A 57 -3.68 19.45 -5.56
CA THR A 57 -2.91 18.20 -5.56
C THR A 57 -2.92 17.60 -6.96
N LEU A 58 -1.97 18.02 -7.78
CA LEU A 58 -1.93 17.64 -9.18
C LEU A 58 -1.64 16.14 -9.34
N GLU A 59 -2.48 15.45 -10.12
CA GLU A 59 -2.22 14.12 -10.69
C GLU A 59 -1.08 14.22 -11.71
N ARG A 60 0.15 14.27 -11.19
CA ARG A 60 1.35 14.29 -12.01
C ARG A 60 2.31 13.27 -11.44
N THR A 61 2.50 12.21 -12.20
CA THR A 61 3.42 11.15 -11.83
C THR A 61 4.86 11.66 -11.83
N VAL A 62 5.56 11.41 -10.73
CA VAL A 62 6.98 11.70 -10.56
C VAL A 62 7.69 10.37 -10.31
N SER A 63 8.59 10.00 -11.22
CA SER A 63 9.32 8.75 -11.22
C SER A 63 10.83 9.02 -11.30
N TYR A 64 11.52 8.95 -10.17
CA TYR A 64 12.97 9.12 -10.01
C TYR A 64 13.36 8.44 -8.68
N PRO A 65 14.63 8.12 -8.38
CA PRO A 65 14.98 7.85 -6.99
C PRO A 65 14.58 9.08 -6.16
N LEU A 66 13.49 8.96 -5.38
CA LEU A 66 12.96 10.04 -4.53
C LEU A 66 13.81 10.13 -3.27
N GLY A 67 15.07 10.47 -3.48
CA GLY A 67 16.12 10.40 -2.47
C GLY A 67 16.39 8.96 -2.01
N PRO A 68 16.95 8.77 -0.81
CA PRO A 68 17.32 7.46 -0.26
C PRO A 68 16.12 6.63 0.24
N SER A 69 14.91 6.91 -0.25
CA SER A 69 13.68 6.25 0.15
C SER A 69 13.43 4.98 -0.68
N ALA A 70 12.66 4.05 -0.12
CA ALA A 70 12.16 2.89 -0.86
C ALA A 70 11.14 3.24 -1.96
N ILE A 71 10.55 4.45 -1.89
CA ILE A 71 9.54 4.91 -2.84
C ILE A 71 10.21 5.29 -4.16
N THR A 72 9.84 4.59 -5.23
CA THR A 72 10.39 4.77 -6.57
C THR A 72 9.56 5.72 -7.43
N ALA A 73 8.28 5.91 -7.11
CA ALA A 73 7.44 6.88 -7.80
C ALA A 73 6.25 7.35 -6.95
N LEU A 74 5.70 8.51 -7.30
CA LEU A 74 4.49 9.10 -6.73
C LEU A 74 3.52 9.48 -7.84
N SER A 75 2.23 9.23 -7.65
CA SER A 75 1.19 9.59 -8.64
C SER A 75 0.79 11.07 -8.59
N HIS A 76 0.97 11.71 -7.44
CA HIS A 76 0.57 13.08 -7.19
C HIS A 76 1.73 13.91 -6.66
N ILE A 77 1.66 15.23 -6.89
CA ILE A 77 2.59 16.20 -6.31
C ILE A 77 1.86 17.00 -5.23
N PRO A 78 2.39 17.08 -4.00
CA PRO A 78 1.78 17.91 -2.97
C PRO A 78 1.96 19.39 -3.33
N PRO A 79 0.98 20.26 -3.02
CA PRO A 79 1.10 21.70 -3.32
C PRO A 79 2.04 22.38 -2.32
N PHE A 80 3.35 22.26 -2.54
CA PHE A 80 4.40 22.72 -1.61
C PHE A 80 4.24 24.18 -1.17
N ALA A 81 3.86 25.08 -2.08
CA ALA A 81 3.65 26.49 -1.75
C ALA A 81 2.57 26.68 -0.67
N LEU A 82 1.52 25.85 -0.70
CA LEU A 82 0.41 25.88 0.25
C LEU A 82 0.81 25.30 1.61
N LEU A 83 1.71 24.31 1.63
CA LEU A 83 2.22 23.74 2.88
C LEU A 83 2.99 24.75 3.73
N LEU A 84 3.50 25.81 3.13
CA LEU A 84 4.28 26.86 3.80
C LEU A 84 3.42 28.03 4.32
N THR A 85 2.14 28.12 3.95
CA THR A 85 1.31 29.30 4.31
C THR A 85 0.90 29.31 5.78
N SER A 86 0.57 28.14 6.32
CA SER A 86 0.11 28.00 7.70
C SER A 86 0.09 26.54 8.13
N ARG A 87 0.31 26.29 9.42
CA ARG A 87 0.31 24.94 9.99
C ARG A 87 -1.00 24.18 9.76
N GLN A 88 -2.15 24.82 10.00
CA GLN A 88 -3.45 24.16 9.83
C GLN A 88 -3.70 23.73 8.37
N ILE A 89 -3.45 24.62 7.40
CA ILE A 89 -3.57 24.26 5.98
C ILE A 89 -2.58 23.15 5.61
N ALA A 90 -1.36 23.20 6.12
CA ALA A 90 -0.36 22.17 5.86
C ALA A 90 -0.84 20.80 6.37
N GLU A 91 -1.36 20.73 7.59
CA GLU A 91 -1.89 19.50 8.18
C GLU A 91 -3.08 18.94 7.37
N GLU A 92 -4.07 19.78 7.03
CA GLU A 92 -5.23 19.37 6.23
C GLU A 92 -4.83 18.93 4.81
N CYS A 93 -3.90 19.65 4.18
CA CYS A 93 -3.45 19.37 2.83
C CYS A 93 -2.58 18.11 2.77
N ILE A 94 -1.70 17.89 3.75
CA ILE A 94 -0.90 16.65 3.86
C ILE A 94 -1.83 15.46 4.08
N ALA A 95 -2.82 15.58 4.96
CA ALA A 95 -3.81 14.53 5.19
C ALA A 95 -4.59 14.19 3.91
N TYR A 96 -4.99 15.22 3.13
CA TYR A 96 -5.61 15.01 1.82
C TYR A 96 -4.66 14.31 0.85
N PHE A 97 -3.41 14.78 0.75
CA PHE A 97 -2.40 14.22 -0.16
C PHE A 97 -2.17 12.72 0.10
N TYR A 98 -1.90 12.30 1.34
CA TYR A 98 -1.65 10.89 1.65
C TYR A 98 -2.89 10.00 1.45
N ARG A 99 -4.09 10.58 1.53
CA ARG A 99 -5.33 9.86 1.23
C ARG A 99 -5.53 9.62 -0.27
N ALA A 100 -5.15 10.59 -1.11
CA ALA A 100 -5.36 10.54 -2.55
C ALA A 100 -4.17 9.93 -3.32
N ALA A 101 -2.95 10.16 -2.86
CA ALA A 101 -1.74 9.74 -3.55
C ALA A 101 -1.54 8.22 -3.45
N HIS A 102 -1.07 7.67 -4.56
CA HIS A 102 -0.45 6.36 -4.67
C HIS A 102 1.07 6.48 -4.66
N PHE A 103 1.68 5.64 -3.84
CA PHE A 103 3.12 5.54 -3.63
C PHE A 103 3.59 4.24 -4.23
N ARG A 104 4.63 4.28 -5.07
CA ARG A 104 5.14 3.08 -5.73
C ARG A 104 6.45 2.62 -5.09
N ILE A 105 6.57 1.33 -4.85
CA ILE A 105 7.81 0.65 -4.48
C ILE A 105 8.09 -0.40 -5.55
N MET A 106 9.33 -0.44 -6.05
CA MET A 106 9.76 -1.44 -7.01
C MET A 106 10.57 -2.53 -6.31
N LEU A 107 10.18 -3.77 -6.52
CA LEU A 107 10.93 -4.95 -6.11
C LEU A 107 11.54 -5.57 -7.37
N SER A 108 12.83 -5.30 -7.57
CA SER A 108 13.61 -5.83 -8.70
C SER A 108 14.92 -6.41 -8.20
N SER A 109 15.44 -7.42 -8.91
CA SER A 109 16.71 -8.09 -8.61
C SER A 109 17.91 -7.11 -8.68
N THR A 110 17.86 -6.14 -9.59
CA THR A 110 18.92 -5.14 -9.81
C THR A 110 18.81 -3.93 -8.87
N SER A 111 17.62 -3.70 -8.31
CA SER A 111 17.34 -2.49 -7.51
C SER A 111 18.02 -2.43 -6.15
N GLY A 112 18.74 -3.48 -5.74
CA GLY A 112 19.51 -3.51 -4.48
C GLY A 112 20.63 -2.45 -4.44
N PHE A 113 21.08 -1.95 -5.59
CA PHE A 113 22.16 -0.97 -5.66
C PHE A 113 21.74 0.46 -5.28
N TRP A 114 20.46 0.80 -5.43
CA TRP A 114 19.99 2.20 -5.33
C TRP A 114 18.98 2.44 -4.22
N VAL A 115 18.40 1.37 -3.66
CA VAL A 115 17.24 1.46 -2.77
C VAL A 115 17.55 0.77 -1.45
N ASP A 116 17.05 1.31 -0.34
CA ASP A 116 17.11 0.75 1.02
C ASP A 116 16.66 -0.73 1.05
N ALA A 117 17.62 -1.65 0.84
CA ALA A 117 17.36 -3.08 0.63
C ALA A 117 16.69 -3.75 1.85
N GLY A 118 16.94 -3.19 3.03
CA GLY A 118 16.33 -3.61 4.29
C GLY A 118 15.03 -2.88 4.65
N PHE A 119 14.60 -1.89 3.87
CA PHE A 119 13.49 -0.99 4.19
C PHE A 119 13.61 -0.31 5.58
N SER A 120 14.83 -0.20 6.11
CA SER A 120 15.12 0.34 7.43
C SER A 120 14.90 1.86 7.51
N ARG A 121 15.30 2.59 6.48
CA ARG A 121 15.06 4.02 6.32
C ARG A 121 13.60 4.27 6.00
N PHE A 122 13.02 3.45 5.14
CA PHE A 122 11.59 3.51 4.85
C PHE A 122 10.79 3.39 6.14
N ALA A 123 11.02 2.34 6.94
CA ALA A 123 10.41 2.13 8.25
C ALA A 123 10.61 3.29 9.22
N ALA A 124 11.78 3.95 9.20
CA ALA A 124 12.08 5.08 10.07
C ALA A 124 11.33 6.38 9.69
N THR A 125 10.72 6.46 8.51
CA THR A 125 9.97 7.66 8.11
C THR A 125 8.55 7.65 8.67
N ALA A 126 8.13 8.77 9.27
CA ALA A 126 6.75 8.98 9.72
C ALA A 126 5.72 8.91 8.57
N GLN A 127 6.19 8.99 7.32
CA GLN A 127 5.38 8.94 6.11
C GLN A 127 4.73 7.57 5.92
N VAL A 128 5.41 6.47 6.32
CA VAL A 128 4.90 5.09 6.19
C VAL A 128 3.59 4.91 6.95
N ALA A 129 3.48 5.51 8.14
CA ALA A 129 2.28 5.42 8.96
C ALA A 129 1.04 6.03 8.30
N SER A 130 1.24 7.03 7.42
CA SER A 130 0.18 7.76 6.73
C SER A 130 -0.13 7.21 5.34
N LEU A 131 0.63 6.24 4.83
CA LEU A 131 0.38 5.66 3.50
C LEU A 131 -0.97 4.96 3.47
N ARG A 132 -1.83 5.32 2.52
CA ARG A 132 -3.12 4.65 2.30
C ARG A 132 -3.13 3.75 1.09
N ASN A 133 -2.51 4.20 -0.01
CA ASN A 133 -2.49 3.50 -1.28
C ASN A 133 -1.04 3.24 -1.70
N LEU A 134 -0.66 1.97 -1.80
CA LEU A 134 0.67 1.54 -2.18
C LEU A 134 0.61 0.70 -3.44
N ASP A 135 1.45 1.00 -4.42
CA ASP A 135 1.65 0.19 -5.60
C ASP A 135 2.98 -0.55 -5.46
N VAL A 136 2.96 -1.87 -5.45
CA VAL A 136 4.15 -2.72 -5.44
C VAL A 136 4.38 -3.20 -6.87
N LEU A 137 5.41 -2.67 -7.52
CA LEU A 137 5.84 -3.13 -8.84
C LEU A 137 6.83 -4.28 -8.68
N LEU A 138 6.42 -5.48 -9.05
CA LEU A 138 7.28 -6.65 -9.17
C LEU A 138 7.92 -6.62 -10.55
N ASP A 139 9.22 -6.42 -10.60
CA ASP A 139 9.98 -6.30 -11.83
C ASP A 139 11.02 -7.43 -11.91
N TRP A 140 10.66 -8.45 -12.67
CA TRP A 140 11.45 -9.64 -12.89
C TRP A 140 12.28 -9.46 -14.15
N GLU A 141 13.34 -8.65 -14.06
CA GLU A 141 14.33 -8.48 -15.13
C GLU A 141 15.59 -9.31 -14.80
N VAL A 142 16.20 -9.94 -15.82
CA VAL A 142 17.56 -10.49 -15.68
C VAL A 142 18.53 -9.33 -15.71
N ALA A 143 19.31 -9.16 -14.63
CA ALA A 143 20.41 -8.21 -14.61
C ALA A 143 21.25 -8.36 -15.90
N ALA A 144 21.33 -7.28 -16.68
CA ALA A 144 21.98 -7.34 -17.97
C ALA A 144 23.45 -7.78 -17.80
N PRO A 145 23.99 -8.63 -18.68
CA PRO A 145 25.32 -9.22 -18.51
C PRO A 145 26.46 -8.21 -18.30
N TRP A 146 26.28 -6.97 -18.73
CA TRP A 146 27.28 -5.91 -18.65
C TRP A 146 27.42 -5.28 -17.25
N GLU A 147 26.44 -5.42 -16.35
CA GLU A 147 26.56 -4.97 -14.95
C GLU A 147 27.57 -5.83 -14.15
N LYS A 148 27.76 -7.09 -14.57
CA LYS A 148 28.83 -7.95 -14.07
C LYS A 148 30.04 -7.81 -15.00
N GLY A 149 30.82 -6.75 -14.78
CA GLY A 149 31.98 -6.41 -15.59
C GLY A 149 32.79 -7.62 -16.09
N GLY A 150 32.73 -7.86 -17.40
CA GLY A 150 33.87 -8.36 -18.18
C GLY A 150 34.39 -9.78 -17.91
N VAL A 151 33.57 -10.76 -17.53
CA VAL A 151 33.98 -12.18 -17.64
C VAL A 151 33.04 -12.94 -18.56
N GLN A 152 33.33 -12.79 -19.86
CA GLN A 152 32.71 -13.53 -20.95
C GLN A 152 33.29 -14.95 -20.94
N GLY A 153 32.60 -15.90 -20.28
CA GLY A 153 33.07 -17.29 -20.27
C GLY A 153 32.21 -18.25 -19.46
N GLY A 154 31.21 -18.84 -20.12
CA GLY A 154 30.80 -20.22 -19.87
C GLY A 154 29.87 -20.52 -18.67
N ALA A 155 28.69 -21.06 -18.98
CA ALA A 155 27.92 -21.99 -18.13
C ALA A 155 27.41 -21.53 -16.73
N GLY A 156 27.64 -20.29 -16.29
CA GLY A 156 27.22 -19.81 -14.95
C GLY A 156 26.01 -18.86 -14.89
N ALA A 157 25.31 -18.61 -16.00
CA ALA A 157 24.23 -17.62 -16.05
C ALA A 157 23.00 -17.99 -15.19
N SER A 158 22.73 -19.28 -14.99
CA SER A 158 21.59 -19.76 -14.20
C SER A 158 21.68 -19.38 -12.72
N ASP A 159 22.89 -19.32 -12.16
CA ASP A 159 23.10 -19.09 -10.73
C ASP A 159 22.82 -17.62 -10.36
N GLY A 160 23.18 -16.68 -11.25
CA GLY A 160 22.90 -15.26 -11.05
C GLY A 160 21.41 -14.91 -11.03
N THR A 161 20.61 -15.54 -11.90
CA THR A 161 19.17 -15.33 -11.96
C THR A 161 18.47 -15.89 -10.72
N ALA A 162 18.84 -17.09 -10.28
CA ALA A 162 18.28 -17.70 -9.07
C ALA A 162 18.51 -16.85 -7.81
N HIS A 163 19.71 -16.25 -7.67
CA HIS A 163 19.99 -15.32 -6.58
C HIS A 163 19.12 -14.06 -6.66
N GLY A 164 18.95 -13.49 -7.87
CA GLY A 164 18.11 -12.30 -8.07
C GLY A 164 16.64 -12.53 -7.71
N VAL A 165 16.07 -13.68 -8.08
CA VAL A 165 14.69 -14.04 -7.69
C VAL A 165 14.58 -14.18 -6.18
N ARG A 166 15.51 -14.88 -5.54
CA ARG A 166 15.52 -15.06 -4.08
C ARG A 166 15.62 -13.72 -3.35
N ASP A 167 16.41 -12.78 -3.86
CA ASP A 167 16.51 -11.43 -3.32
C ASP A 167 15.17 -10.69 -3.37
N VAL A 168 14.40 -10.84 -4.44
CA VAL A 168 13.04 -10.27 -4.55
C VAL A 168 12.11 -10.89 -3.49
N VAL A 169 12.16 -12.21 -3.28
CA VAL A 169 11.38 -12.90 -2.21
C VAL A 169 11.71 -12.33 -0.85
N GLU A 170 12.99 -12.23 -0.51
CA GLU A 170 13.41 -11.70 0.79
C GLU A 170 13.01 -10.24 0.97
N ARG A 171 13.10 -9.43 -0.09
CA ARG A 171 12.67 -8.02 -0.04
C ARG A 171 11.16 -7.90 0.09
N ALA A 172 10.38 -8.74 -0.57
CA ALA A 172 8.93 -8.80 -0.37
C ALA A 172 8.59 -9.14 1.09
N GLN A 173 9.27 -10.13 1.67
CA GLN A 173 9.09 -10.50 3.09
C GLN A 173 9.41 -9.32 4.03
N ARG A 174 10.54 -8.62 3.80
CA ARG A 174 10.92 -7.43 4.58
C ARG A 174 9.92 -6.28 4.40
N LEU A 175 9.46 -6.03 3.17
CA LEU A 175 8.46 -5.01 2.89
C LEU A 175 7.17 -5.31 3.65
N VAL A 176 6.64 -6.53 3.53
CA VAL A 176 5.42 -6.96 4.26
C VAL A 176 5.60 -6.79 5.76
N HIS A 177 6.76 -7.16 6.31
CA HIS A 177 7.06 -6.94 7.73
C HIS A 177 6.98 -5.45 8.12
N VAL A 178 7.61 -4.56 7.37
CA VAL A 178 7.57 -3.11 7.62
C VAL A 178 6.16 -2.55 7.48
N LEU A 179 5.42 -2.95 6.44
CA LEU A 179 4.03 -2.51 6.25
C LEU A 179 3.12 -2.98 7.39
N CYS A 180 3.34 -4.20 7.90
CA CYS A 180 2.64 -4.74 9.06
C CYS A 180 2.93 -3.96 10.35
N ALA A 181 4.19 -3.59 10.58
CA ALA A 181 4.61 -2.89 11.78
C ALA A 181 4.25 -1.39 11.75
N GLU A 182 4.55 -0.71 10.65
CA GLU A 182 4.60 0.76 10.61
C GLU A 182 3.42 1.39 9.83
N ALA A 183 2.89 0.71 8.80
CA ALA A 183 1.85 1.30 7.93
C ALA A 183 0.45 1.12 8.54
N ARG A 184 0.07 2.06 9.42
CA ARG A 184 -1.20 2.04 10.19
C ARG A 184 -2.41 2.44 9.35
N GLU A 185 -2.24 3.36 8.43
CA GLU A 185 -3.32 3.85 7.56
C GLU A 185 -3.43 3.12 6.22
N LEU A 186 -2.63 2.06 5.99
CA LEU A 186 -2.66 1.33 4.73
C LEU A 186 -4.05 0.72 4.50
N ARG A 187 -4.59 0.91 3.29
CA ARG A 187 -5.93 0.43 2.90
C ARG A 187 -5.92 -0.33 1.60
N VAL A 188 -5.08 0.07 0.64
CA VAL A 188 -5.01 -0.57 -0.67
C VAL A 188 -3.56 -0.83 -1.03
N VAL A 189 -3.28 -2.07 -1.43
CA VAL A 189 -2.02 -2.47 -2.05
C VAL A 189 -2.32 -2.98 -3.45
N THR A 190 -1.82 -2.27 -4.46
CA THR A 190 -1.91 -2.68 -5.87
C THR A 190 -0.63 -3.41 -6.23
N VAL A 191 -0.72 -4.66 -6.68
CA VAL A 191 0.45 -5.43 -7.14
C VAL A 191 0.53 -5.36 -8.65
N CYS A 192 1.53 -4.66 -9.18
CA CYS A 192 1.85 -4.61 -10.60
C CYS A 192 2.95 -5.61 -10.93
N TRP A 193 2.94 -6.12 -12.15
CA TRP A 193 3.80 -7.22 -12.59
C TRP A 193 4.46 -6.87 -13.92
N THR A 194 5.79 -6.91 -13.95
CA THR A 194 6.60 -6.85 -15.16
C THR A 194 7.52 -8.06 -15.16
N ASP A 195 7.43 -8.91 -16.18
CA ASP A 195 8.17 -10.18 -16.20
C ASP A 195 8.69 -10.51 -17.59
N LEU A 196 10.00 -10.41 -17.70
CA LEU A 196 10.76 -10.72 -18.91
C LEU A 196 11.54 -12.05 -18.76
N VAL A 197 11.26 -12.82 -17.69
CA VAL A 197 12.03 -14.01 -17.31
C VAL A 197 11.10 -15.19 -17.11
N ASP A 198 11.11 -16.14 -18.03
CA ASP A 198 10.37 -17.40 -17.82
C ASP A 198 11.00 -18.25 -16.69
N GLY A 199 10.15 -18.97 -15.95
CA GLY A 199 10.54 -19.82 -14.83
C GLY A 199 10.43 -19.17 -13.44
N PHE A 200 10.95 -19.87 -12.43
CA PHE A 200 10.89 -19.50 -11.00
C PHE A 200 9.46 -19.22 -10.50
N TRP A 201 8.51 -19.98 -11.04
CA TRP A 201 7.08 -19.79 -10.79
C TRP A 201 6.71 -19.99 -9.32
N ASP A 202 7.43 -20.86 -8.61
CA ASP A 202 7.20 -21.13 -7.19
C ASP A 202 7.62 -19.93 -6.33
N GLU A 203 8.79 -19.33 -6.59
CA GLU A 203 9.26 -18.14 -5.89
C GLU A 203 8.41 -16.90 -6.20
N LYS A 204 7.99 -16.78 -7.47
CA LYS A 204 7.04 -15.77 -7.96
C LYS A 204 5.69 -15.88 -7.23
N ALA A 205 5.14 -17.10 -7.14
CA ALA A 205 3.93 -17.38 -6.39
C ALA A 205 4.09 -17.07 -4.90
N GLU A 206 5.26 -17.37 -4.33
CA GLU A 206 5.57 -17.07 -2.93
C GLU A 206 5.55 -15.56 -2.65
N VAL A 207 6.09 -14.72 -3.53
CA VAL A 207 6.00 -13.25 -3.40
C VAL A 207 4.55 -12.78 -3.38
N LEU A 208 3.72 -13.28 -4.30
CA LEU A 208 2.31 -12.95 -4.36
C LEU A 208 1.57 -13.41 -3.09
N ARG A 209 1.89 -14.60 -2.58
CA ARG A 209 1.34 -15.13 -1.32
C ARG A 209 1.70 -14.24 -0.14
N LEU A 210 2.95 -13.79 -0.04
CA LEU A 210 3.41 -12.88 1.01
C LEU A 210 2.65 -11.54 0.96
N LEU A 211 2.50 -10.95 -0.23
CA LEU A 211 1.77 -9.69 -0.40
C LEU A 211 0.27 -9.85 -0.12
N LYS A 212 -0.34 -10.96 -0.55
CA LYS A 212 -1.75 -11.28 -0.27
C LYS A 212 -2.02 -11.47 1.21
N GLY A 213 -1.03 -11.93 1.99
CA GLY A 213 -1.12 -12.00 3.45
C GLY A 213 -1.40 -10.66 4.15
N LEU A 214 -1.26 -9.51 3.46
CA LEU A 214 -1.69 -8.21 3.99
C LEU A 214 -3.22 -8.11 4.15
N GLU A 215 -4.01 -8.94 3.46
CA GLU A 215 -5.47 -9.00 3.61
C GLU A 215 -5.90 -9.35 5.05
N ASP A 216 -5.08 -10.10 5.79
CA ASP A 216 -5.30 -10.42 7.20
C ASP A 216 -5.36 -9.17 8.11
N ARG A 217 -4.92 -8.01 7.60
CA ARG A 217 -4.95 -6.70 8.28
C ARG A 217 -6.03 -5.75 7.74
N ASP A 218 -7.05 -6.27 7.06
CA ASP A 218 -8.10 -5.45 6.42
C ASP A 218 -7.52 -4.48 5.36
N VAL A 219 -6.40 -4.87 4.73
CA VAL A 219 -5.82 -4.16 3.59
C VAL A 219 -6.33 -4.83 2.32
N LYS A 220 -6.96 -4.05 1.44
CA LYS A 220 -7.40 -4.55 0.14
C LYS A 220 -6.19 -4.75 -0.77
N VAL A 221 -5.85 -6.01 -1.05
CA VAL A 221 -4.81 -6.33 -2.03
C VAL A 221 -5.47 -6.54 -3.39
N VAL A 222 -5.00 -5.81 -4.40
CA VAL A 222 -5.59 -5.85 -5.75
C VAL A 222 -4.52 -6.06 -6.80
N ARG A 223 -4.92 -6.65 -7.91
CA ARG A 223 -4.08 -6.81 -9.08
C ARG A 223 -4.01 -5.51 -9.87
N GLY A 224 -2.82 -5.11 -10.26
CA GLY A 224 -2.54 -3.95 -11.09
C GLY A 224 -2.32 -4.29 -12.55
N GLU A 225 -1.42 -3.54 -13.18
CA GLU A 225 -0.96 -3.77 -14.55
C GLU A 225 -0.06 -5.02 -14.59
N VAL A 226 -0.29 -5.88 -15.59
CA VAL A 226 0.50 -7.08 -15.86
C VAL A 226 1.11 -6.94 -17.25
N ILE A 227 2.43 -7.05 -17.34
CA ILE A 227 3.21 -7.06 -18.57
C ILE A 227 4.15 -8.26 -18.46
N ALA A 228 3.91 -9.31 -19.24
CA ALA A 228 4.72 -10.52 -19.18
C ALA A 228 4.89 -11.15 -20.56
N GLU A 229 5.98 -11.88 -20.77
CA GLU A 229 6.13 -12.70 -21.97
C GLU A 229 5.13 -13.86 -21.99
N ASN A 230 4.85 -14.45 -20.81
CA ASN A 230 3.86 -15.49 -20.61
C ASN A 230 2.70 -15.00 -19.73
N GLU A 231 1.83 -14.15 -20.30
CA GLU A 231 0.71 -13.57 -19.56
C GLU A 231 -0.24 -14.62 -18.97
N GLU A 232 -0.51 -15.71 -19.68
CA GLU A 232 -1.42 -16.79 -19.24
C GLU A 232 -1.00 -17.37 -17.89
N ARG A 233 0.29 -17.74 -17.75
CA ARG A 233 0.83 -18.23 -16.49
C ARG A 233 0.74 -17.22 -15.35
N VAL A 234 0.96 -15.95 -15.64
CA VAL A 234 0.85 -14.89 -14.63
C VAL A 234 -0.60 -14.69 -14.22
N TRP A 235 -1.55 -14.78 -15.15
CA TRP A 235 -2.98 -14.72 -14.84
C TRP A 235 -3.41 -15.86 -13.91
N ASP A 236 -2.90 -17.07 -14.11
CA ASP A 236 -3.15 -18.21 -13.22
C ASP A 236 -2.67 -17.91 -11.78
N LEU A 237 -1.51 -17.25 -11.62
CA LEU A 237 -1.01 -16.85 -10.30
C LEU A 237 -1.89 -15.80 -9.61
N PHE A 238 -2.56 -14.96 -10.39
CA PHE A 238 -3.51 -13.96 -9.91
C PHE A 238 -4.95 -14.50 -9.82
N GLU A 239 -5.18 -15.81 -9.95
CA GLU A 239 -6.52 -16.38 -9.82
C GLU A 239 -7.14 -16.03 -8.45
N GLY A 240 -8.38 -15.53 -8.48
CA GLY A 240 -9.10 -15.07 -7.29
C GLY A 240 -8.63 -13.72 -6.71
N TRP A 241 -7.77 -12.97 -7.41
CA TRP A 241 -7.48 -11.57 -7.05
C TRP A 241 -8.52 -10.63 -7.63
N VAL A 242 -8.78 -9.54 -6.92
CA VAL A 242 -9.68 -8.47 -7.40
C VAL A 242 -8.91 -7.52 -8.29
N ASP A 243 -9.51 -7.14 -9.42
CA ASP A 243 -8.95 -6.13 -10.31
C ASP A 243 -8.93 -4.77 -9.64
N GLY A 244 -7.72 -4.20 -9.53
CA GLY A 244 -7.52 -2.83 -9.14
C GLY A 244 -8.00 -1.89 -10.25
N ARG A 245 -8.39 -0.68 -9.88
CA ARG A 245 -8.46 0.38 -10.90
C ARG A 245 -7.05 0.57 -11.43
N VAL A 246 -6.86 0.28 -12.71
CA VAL A 246 -5.66 0.68 -13.44
C VAL A 246 -5.62 2.20 -13.41
N LEU A 247 -4.82 2.77 -12.51
CA LEU A 247 -4.48 4.18 -12.60
C LEU A 247 -3.79 4.37 -13.94
N ARG A 248 -4.31 5.29 -14.75
CA ARG A 248 -3.85 5.52 -16.12
C ARG A 248 -2.32 5.54 -16.14
N SER A 249 -1.76 4.57 -16.85
CA SER A 249 -0.34 4.31 -17.13
C SER A 249 0.64 5.21 -16.36
N TRP A 250 1.32 4.62 -15.38
CA TRP A 250 2.57 5.21 -14.91
C TRP A 250 3.52 5.39 -16.11
N PRO A 251 4.33 6.46 -16.17
CA PRO A 251 5.30 6.62 -17.22
C PRO A 251 6.19 5.37 -17.23
N ARG A 252 6.28 4.73 -18.39
CA ARG A 252 7.15 3.58 -18.58
C ARG A 252 8.58 4.06 -18.36
N PHE A 253 9.31 3.38 -17.48
CA PHE A 253 10.75 3.55 -17.41
C PHE A 253 11.30 3.00 -18.73
N SER A 254 11.62 3.90 -19.66
CA SER A 254 12.27 3.60 -20.94
C SER A 254 13.78 3.76 -20.80
#